data_AF-A0A6N8IGQ2-F1
#
_entry.id   AF-A0A6N8IGQ2-F1
#
_cell.length_a   1.000
_cell.length_b   1.000
_cell.length_c   1.000
_cell.angle_alpha   90.00
_cell.angle_beta   90.00
_cell.angle_gamma   90.00
#
_symmetry.space_group_name_H-M   'P 1'
#
loop_
_entity.id
_entity.type
_entity.pdbx_description
1 polymer ?
#
loop_
_entity_poly.entity_id
_entity_poly.type
_entity_poly.pdbx_seq_one_letter_code
_entity_poly.pdbx_strand_id
1 'polypeptide(L)'
;METTYTGFYARFDTPSKKDAAVLLGADNLVGDLFDVEFVTEDGTAVAWIVNRFGHRVAFLDADTTRRLRVLHARNWMIKALLSFVAFTDSPEPGEYWGEVAILCFSPEHEQAFTTFAGNVAQRLMEGIRPEVDLGEQGIKQILDSNGTWSPSKTVPLPTKKPGTVIMKGRRKMSERLIEQGRKGNKGCYIVSWIFILAVVALALFGLKTCGVF
;
A
#
# COMPACT_ATOMS: atom_id res chain seq x y z
N MET A 1 -8.04 27.67 -3.02
CA MET A 1 -7.31 26.86 -2.03
C MET A 1 -6.23 26.10 -2.78
N GLU A 2 -5.00 26.07 -2.28
CA GLU A 2 -3.98 25.19 -2.85
C GLU A 2 -4.43 23.76 -2.58
N THR A 3 -4.64 22.97 -3.63
CA THR A 3 -5.09 21.57 -3.49
C THR A 3 -4.04 20.81 -2.69
N THR A 4 -4.39 20.17 -1.57
CA THR A 4 -3.43 19.46 -0.69
C THR A 4 -3.34 17.95 -0.95
N TYR A 5 -4.18 17.45 -1.86
CA TYR A 5 -4.31 16.03 -2.19
C TYR A 5 -4.74 15.81 -3.64
N THR A 6 -4.22 14.78 -4.28
CA THR A 6 -4.76 14.24 -5.52
C THR A 6 -4.64 12.72 -5.50
N GLY A 7 -5.69 12.02 -5.93
CA GLY A 7 -5.66 10.57 -6.02
C GLY A 7 -6.30 10.09 -7.31
N PHE A 8 -5.83 8.95 -7.82
CA PHE A 8 -6.34 8.34 -9.05
C PHE A 8 -5.85 6.91 -9.15
N TYR A 9 -6.50 6.10 -9.99
CA TYR A 9 -5.96 4.79 -10.37
C TYR A 9 -5.06 4.94 -11.58
N ALA A 10 -3.90 4.31 -11.55
CA ALA A 10 -2.95 4.30 -12.64
C ALA A 10 -2.62 2.87 -13.04
N ARG A 11 -2.56 2.62 -14.35
CA ARG A 11 -2.05 1.36 -14.89
C ARG A 11 -0.55 1.30 -14.68
N PHE A 12 -0.07 0.12 -14.31
CA PHE A 12 1.34 -0.22 -14.38
C PHE A 12 1.54 -1.38 -15.34
N ASP A 13 2.72 -1.42 -15.92
CA ASP A 13 3.18 -2.52 -16.77
C ASP A 13 4.47 -3.10 -16.20
N THR A 14 4.82 -4.30 -16.66
CA THR A 14 6.01 -5.02 -16.21
C THR A 14 7.01 -5.17 -17.35
N PRO A 15 8.33 -5.15 -17.08
CA PRO A 15 9.34 -5.22 -18.14
C PRO A 15 9.27 -6.53 -18.94
N SER A 16 8.92 -7.62 -18.27
CA SER A 16 8.77 -8.93 -18.90
C SER A 16 7.86 -9.84 -18.08
N LYS A 17 7.40 -10.92 -18.70
CA LYS A 17 6.66 -11.99 -18.04
C LYS A 17 7.44 -12.61 -16.86
N LYS A 18 8.76 -12.66 -16.95
CA LYS A 18 9.64 -13.21 -15.91
C LYS A 18 9.69 -12.27 -14.70
N ASP A 19 9.87 -10.98 -14.95
CA ASP A 19 9.96 -9.97 -13.89
C ASP A 19 8.62 -9.78 -13.18
N ALA A 20 7.52 -9.93 -13.92
CA ALA A 20 6.17 -9.89 -13.38
C ALA A 20 5.84 -11.00 -12.38
N ALA A 21 6.54 -12.14 -12.40
CA ALA A 21 6.25 -13.27 -11.54
C ALA A 21 6.28 -12.90 -10.05
N VAL A 22 7.11 -11.91 -9.68
CA VAL A 22 7.20 -11.40 -8.30
C VAL A 22 5.89 -10.80 -7.81
N LEU A 23 5.08 -10.21 -8.72
CA LEU A 23 3.77 -9.64 -8.39
C LEU A 23 2.75 -10.71 -7.97
N LEU A 24 2.96 -11.97 -8.37
CA LEU A 24 2.13 -13.10 -7.96
C LEU A 24 2.56 -13.69 -6.61
N GLY A 25 3.75 -13.37 -6.13
CA GLY A 25 4.29 -13.84 -4.85
C GLY A 25 3.64 -13.21 -3.62
N ALA A 26 4.00 -13.72 -2.44
CA ALA A 26 3.50 -13.23 -1.15
C ALA A 26 4.13 -11.90 -0.69
N ASP A 27 5.05 -11.34 -1.49
CA ASP A 27 5.74 -10.08 -1.20
C ASP A 27 5.08 -8.88 -1.84
N ASN A 28 4.10 -9.12 -2.72
CA ASN A 28 3.33 -8.10 -3.43
C ASN A 28 1.85 -8.49 -3.35
N LEU A 29 1.18 -8.06 -2.28
CA LEU A 29 -0.21 -8.38 -2.00
C LEU A 29 -1.11 -7.21 -2.36
N VAL A 30 -2.35 -7.49 -2.76
CA VAL A 30 -3.35 -6.45 -2.99
C VAL A 30 -3.52 -5.62 -1.71
N GLY A 31 -3.52 -4.30 -1.83
CA GLY A 31 -3.55 -3.34 -0.73
C GLY A 31 -2.21 -3.13 -0.03
N ASP A 32 -1.10 -3.74 -0.47
CA ASP A 32 0.23 -3.33 -0.01
C ASP A 32 0.54 -1.91 -0.47
N LEU A 33 1.28 -1.19 0.39
CA LEU A 33 1.81 0.13 0.13
C LEU A 33 3.16 0.02 -0.57
N PHE A 34 3.28 0.73 -1.68
CA PHE A 34 4.47 0.85 -2.50
C PHE A 34 4.90 2.32 -2.53
N ASP A 35 6.20 2.52 -2.62
CA ASP A 35 6.79 3.81 -2.95
C ASP A 35 6.95 3.97 -4.47
N VAL A 36 7.19 5.20 -4.90
CA VAL A 36 7.47 5.52 -6.30
C VAL A 36 8.88 6.10 -6.40
N GLU A 37 9.72 5.46 -7.22
CA GLU A 37 11.08 5.91 -7.51
C GLU A 37 11.17 6.38 -8.97
N PHE A 38 11.82 7.52 -9.21
CA PHE A 38 12.03 8.02 -10.57
C PHE A 38 13.42 7.64 -11.05
N VAL A 39 13.49 6.85 -12.12
CA VAL A 39 14.74 6.40 -12.74
C VAL A 39 14.85 7.04 -14.13
N THR A 40 16.04 7.46 -14.53
CA THR A 40 16.27 7.94 -15.91
C THR A 40 16.73 6.78 -16.77
N GLU A 41 15.96 6.45 -17.80
CA GLU A 41 16.21 5.38 -18.77
C GLU A 41 16.16 5.99 -20.16
N ASP A 42 17.23 5.80 -20.95
CA ASP A 42 17.36 6.36 -22.31
C ASP A 42 17.03 7.86 -22.40
N GLY A 43 17.44 8.63 -21.39
CA GLY A 43 17.20 10.08 -21.30
C GLY A 43 15.78 10.48 -20.89
N THR A 44 14.89 9.51 -20.63
CA THR A 44 13.52 9.74 -20.16
C THR A 44 13.36 9.27 -18.72
N ALA A 45 12.66 10.05 -17.89
CA ALA A 45 12.35 9.61 -16.54
C ALA A 45 11.17 8.64 -16.56
N VAL A 46 11.30 7.51 -15.85
CA VAL A 46 10.31 6.46 -15.67
C VAL A 46 10.00 6.33 -14.18
N ALA A 47 8.72 6.34 -13.81
CA ALA A 47 8.28 6.11 -12.44
C ALA A 47 8.13 4.60 -12.19
N TRP A 48 8.98 4.07 -11.31
CA TRP A 48 8.96 2.69 -10.86
C TRP A 48 8.20 2.54 -9.54
N ILE A 49 7.39 1.50 -9.46
CA ILE A 49 6.69 1.08 -8.25
C ILE A 49 7.63 0.17 -7.46
N VAL A 50 7.93 0.57 -6.23
CA VAL A 50 8.90 -0.09 -5.36
C VAL A 50 8.17 -0.69 -4.17
N ASN A 51 8.33 -1.99 -3.96
CA ASN A 51 7.68 -2.66 -2.84
C ASN A 51 8.38 -2.33 -1.51
N ARG A 52 7.76 -2.73 -0.39
CA ARG A 52 8.31 -2.52 0.96
C ARG A 52 9.69 -3.15 1.22
N PHE A 53 10.18 -3.99 0.32
CA PHE A 53 11.49 -4.63 0.38
C PHE A 53 12.53 -3.94 -0.50
N GLY A 54 12.19 -2.81 -1.14
CA GLY A 54 13.11 -2.05 -2.00
C GLY A 54 13.24 -2.60 -3.42
N HIS A 55 12.39 -3.55 -3.83
CA HIS A 55 12.43 -4.10 -5.19
C HIS A 55 11.51 -3.29 -6.11
N ARG A 56 12.05 -2.86 -7.26
CA ARG A 56 11.28 -2.31 -8.38
C ARG A 56 10.50 -3.44 -9.06
N VAL A 57 9.18 -3.39 -9.03
CA VAL A 57 8.32 -4.50 -9.50
C VAL A 57 7.56 -4.20 -10.78
N ALA A 58 7.29 -2.93 -11.07
CA ALA A 58 6.53 -2.48 -12.22
C ALA A 58 6.81 -1.00 -12.47
N PHE A 59 6.49 -0.51 -13.67
CA PHE A 59 6.63 0.90 -14.03
C PHE A 59 5.30 1.50 -14.50
N LEU A 60 5.19 2.82 -14.40
CA LEU A 60 4.03 3.60 -14.84
C LEU A 60 4.30 4.21 -16.22
N ASP A 61 3.23 4.50 -16.95
CA ASP A 61 3.32 5.16 -18.26
C ASP A 61 3.94 6.57 -18.17
N ALA A 62 4.28 7.13 -19.34
CA ALA A 62 4.95 8.43 -19.45
C ALA A 62 4.10 9.59 -18.91
N ASP A 63 2.78 9.58 -19.13
CA ASP A 63 1.89 10.65 -18.71
C ASP A 63 1.72 10.68 -17.19
N THR A 64 1.52 9.51 -16.60
CA THR A 64 1.49 9.30 -15.16
C THR A 64 2.83 9.69 -14.56
N THR A 65 3.94 9.23 -15.13
CA THR A 65 5.28 9.59 -14.66
C THR A 65 5.49 11.10 -14.65
N ARG A 66 5.12 11.79 -15.73
CA ARG A 66 5.22 13.25 -15.83
C ARG A 66 4.39 13.94 -14.75
N ARG A 67 3.14 13.50 -14.55
CA ARG A 67 2.26 14.04 -13.49
C ARG A 67 2.89 13.88 -12.11
N LEU A 68 3.38 12.68 -11.80
CA LEU A 68 4.00 12.37 -10.52
C LEU A 68 5.28 13.17 -10.27
N ARG A 69 6.11 13.39 -11.30
CA ARG A 69 7.32 14.20 -11.18
C ARG A 69 7.02 15.64 -10.78
N VAL A 70 5.93 16.22 -11.30
CA VAL A 70 5.52 17.58 -10.92
C VAL A 70 5.13 17.63 -9.44
N LEU A 71 4.41 16.62 -8.94
CA LEU A 71 4.02 16.54 -7.52
C LEU A 71 5.24 16.28 -6.62
N HIS A 72 6.13 15.38 -7.03
CA HIS A 72 7.38 15.12 -6.33
C HIS A 72 8.26 16.38 -6.24
N ALA A 73 8.36 17.17 -7.32
CA ALA A 73 9.10 18.43 -7.33
C ALA A 73 8.49 19.50 -6.38
N ARG A 74 7.21 19.38 -6.04
CA ARG A 74 6.53 20.19 -5.01
C ARG A 74 6.73 19.62 -3.59
N ASN A 75 7.60 18.63 -3.43
CA ASN A 75 7.83 17.92 -2.17
C ASN A 75 6.57 17.22 -1.62
N TRP A 76 5.67 16.78 -2.51
CA TRP A 76 4.53 15.98 -2.08
C TRP A 76 4.93 14.52 -1.89
N MET A 77 4.29 13.88 -0.92
CA MET A 77 4.39 12.45 -0.76
C MET A 77 3.56 11.74 -1.80
N ILE A 78 4.12 10.67 -2.36
CA ILE A 78 3.48 9.84 -3.38
C ILE A 78 3.46 8.41 -2.83
N LYS A 79 2.26 7.85 -2.74
CA LYS A 79 2.05 6.49 -2.27
C LYS A 79 1.21 5.73 -3.29
N ALA A 80 1.61 4.49 -3.58
CA ALA A 80 0.90 3.61 -4.51
C ALA A 80 0.38 2.38 -3.76
N LEU A 81 -0.92 2.12 -3.84
CA LEU A 81 -1.55 0.96 -3.23
C LEU A 81 -1.92 -0.05 -4.31
N LEU A 82 -1.41 -1.29 -4.23
CA LEU A 82 -1.70 -2.31 -5.24
C LEU A 82 -3.19 -2.64 -5.28
N SER A 83 -3.87 -2.36 -6.39
CA SER A 83 -5.31 -2.63 -6.53
C SER A 83 -5.58 -4.03 -7.07
N PHE A 84 -4.90 -4.41 -8.16
CA PHE A 84 -5.02 -5.74 -8.74
C PHE A 84 -3.84 -6.03 -9.66
N VAL A 85 -3.67 -7.30 -10.00
CA VAL A 85 -2.75 -7.79 -11.03
C VAL A 85 -3.55 -8.62 -12.03
N ALA A 86 -3.32 -8.39 -13.31
CA ALA A 86 -3.93 -9.07 -14.43
C ALA A 86 -2.86 -9.62 -15.38
N PHE A 87 -3.28 -10.58 -16.20
CA PHE A 87 -2.52 -11.10 -17.32
C PHE A 87 -3.37 -11.02 -18.57
N THR A 88 -2.79 -10.57 -19.67
CA THR A 88 -3.43 -10.58 -21.00
C THR A 88 -2.56 -11.43 -21.93
N ASP A 89 -3.17 -12.41 -22.58
CA ASP A 89 -2.46 -13.38 -23.43
C ASP A 89 -2.04 -12.83 -24.82
N SER A 90 -2.56 -11.67 -25.22
CA SER A 90 -2.38 -11.08 -26.54
C SER A 90 -1.97 -9.60 -26.48
N PRO A 91 -1.00 -9.15 -27.32
CA PRO A 91 -0.23 -9.95 -28.29
C PRO A 91 0.76 -10.92 -27.62
N GLU A 92 1.19 -11.97 -28.33
CA GLU A 92 2.28 -12.80 -27.83
C GLU A 92 3.62 -12.04 -27.88
N PRO A 93 4.46 -12.13 -26.84
CA PRO A 93 4.25 -12.85 -25.59
C PRO A 93 3.29 -12.10 -24.64
N GLY A 94 2.35 -12.83 -24.02
CA GLY A 94 1.38 -12.22 -23.11
C GLY A 94 2.02 -11.44 -21.95
N GLU A 95 1.32 -10.40 -21.50
CA GLU A 95 1.81 -9.37 -20.58
C GLU A 95 1.11 -9.43 -19.23
N TYR A 96 1.86 -9.14 -18.17
CA TYR A 96 1.28 -8.81 -16.86
C TYR A 96 1.18 -7.30 -16.71
N TRP A 97 0.08 -6.86 -16.13
CA TRP A 97 -0.21 -5.47 -15.84
C TRP A 97 -1.12 -5.39 -14.62
N GLY A 98 -1.44 -4.19 -14.18
CA GLY A 98 -2.44 -4.00 -13.14
C GLY A 98 -2.70 -2.54 -12.91
N GLU A 99 -3.38 -2.24 -11.81
CA GLU A 99 -3.55 -0.86 -11.37
C GLU A 99 -3.10 -0.69 -9.92
N VAL A 100 -2.56 0.49 -9.64
CA VAL A 100 -2.35 1.00 -8.29
C VAL A 100 -3.30 2.17 -8.05
N ALA A 101 -3.81 2.30 -6.83
CA ALA A 101 -4.37 3.57 -6.37
C ALA A 101 -3.21 4.47 -5.95
N ILE A 102 -2.98 5.53 -6.71
CA ILE A 102 -1.99 6.55 -6.41
C ILE A 102 -2.64 7.60 -5.52
N LEU A 103 -2.00 7.88 -4.39
CA LEU A 103 -2.37 8.93 -3.45
C LEU A 103 -1.19 9.88 -3.34
N CYS A 104 -1.39 11.14 -3.71
CA CYS A 104 -0.39 12.18 -3.58
C CYS A 104 -0.89 13.28 -2.65
N PHE A 105 -0.09 13.70 -1.68
CA PHE A 105 -0.53 14.69 -0.70
C PHE A 105 0.61 15.52 -0.13
N SER A 106 0.28 16.72 0.33
CA SER A 106 1.20 17.62 1.03
C SER A 106 1.68 17.00 2.35
N PRO A 107 2.97 17.14 2.70
CA PRO A 107 3.51 16.65 3.97
C PRO A 107 2.87 17.32 5.20
N GLU A 108 2.29 18.51 5.06
CA GLU A 108 1.62 19.24 6.15
C GLU A 108 0.50 18.43 6.83
N HIS A 109 -0.15 17.52 6.09
CA HIS A 109 -1.26 16.70 6.57
C HIS A 109 -0.95 15.20 6.48
N GLU A 110 0.33 14.84 6.55
CA GLU A 110 0.83 13.46 6.43
C GLU A 110 0.02 12.46 7.25
N GLN A 111 -0.23 12.76 8.53
CA GLN A 111 -0.89 11.83 9.43
C GLN A 111 -2.31 11.48 8.98
N ALA A 112 -3.10 12.48 8.58
CA ALA A 112 -4.47 12.27 8.13
C ALA A 112 -4.51 11.44 6.84
N PHE A 113 -3.66 11.78 5.87
CA PHE A 113 -3.62 11.06 4.60
C PHE A 113 -3.00 9.66 4.71
N THR A 114 -2.10 9.44 5.66
CA THR A 114 -1.55 8.10 5.98
C THR A 114 -2.62 7.21 6.58
N THR A 115 -3.41 7.72 7.54
CA THR A 115 -4.58 7.00 8.07
C THR A 115 -5.57 6.67 6.95
N PHE A 116 -5.88 7.65 6.10
CA PHE A 116 -6.76 7.45 4.94
C PHE A 116 -6.23 6.39 3.97
N ALA A 117 -4.94 6.44 3.62
CA ALA A 117 -4.29 5.44 2.77
C ALA A 117 -4.38 4.04 3.39
N GLY A 118 -4.23 3.92 4.72
CA GLY A 118 -4.45 2.67 5.44
C GLY A 118 -5.87 2.13 5.30
N ASN A 119 -6.89 2.99 5.36
CA ASN A 119 -8.28 2.62 5.17
C ASN A 119 -8.58 2.19 3.73
N VAL A 120 -8.03 2.91 2.74
CA VAL A 120 -8.10 2.54 1.32
C VAL A 120 -7.45 1.18 1.10
N ALA A 121 -6.26 0.97 1.69
CA ALA A 121 -5.54 -0.29 1.63
C ALA A 121 -6.41 -1.45 2.13
N GLN A 122 -7.01 -1.32 3.32
CA GLN A 122 -7.90 -2.37 3.88
C GLN A 122 -9.03 -2.74 2.93
N ARG A 123 -9.67 -1.76 2.30
CA ARG A 123 -10.76 -2.01 1.34
C ARG A 123 -10.25 -2.73 0.08
N LEU A 124 -9.09 -2.32 -0.43
CA LEU A 124 -8.45 -3.01 -1.55
C LEU A 124 -8.12 -4.47 -1.20
N MET A 125 -7.68 -4.75 0.04
CA MET A 125 -7.43 -6.14 0.49
C MET A 125 -8.67 -7.03 0.40
N GLU A 126 -9.87 -6.46 0.43
CA GLU A 126 -11.14 -7.18 0.26
C GLU A 126 -11.61 -7.24 -1.20
N GLY A 127 -10.90 -6.58 -2.10
CA GLY A 127 -11.25 -6.42 -3.51
C GLY A 127 -12.22 -5.27 -3.78
N ILE A 128 -12.41 -4.38 -2.81
CA ILE A 128 -13.24 -3.19 -2.95
C ILE A 128 -12.34 -2.03 -3.35
N ARG A 129 -12.61 -1.43 -4.51
CA ARG A 129 -11.86 -0.30 -5.04
C ARG A 129 -12.57 1.01 -4.72
N PRO A 130 -12.23 1.71 -3.63
CA PRO A 130 -12.85 3.00 -3.31
C PRO A 130 -12.50 4.08 -4.35
N GLU A 131 -13.36 5.08 -4.50
CA GLU A 131 -13.03 6.32 -5.22
C GLU A 131 -11.91 7.06 -4.49
N VAL A 132 -10.81 7.37 -5.19
CA VAL A 132 -9.66 8.10 -4.62
C VAL A 132 -9.42 9.43 -5.30
N ASP A 133 -10.10 9.69 -6.42
CA ASP A 133 -10.17 11.01 -7.04
C ASP A 133 -11.26 11.81 -6.32
N LEU A 134 -10.82 12.70 -5.43
CA LEU A 134 -11.69 13.38 -4.49
C LEU A 134 -11.73 14.88 -4.81
N GLY A 135 -12.95 15.43 -4.85
CA GLY A 135 -13.15 16.87 -4.82
C GLY A 135 -12.85 17.48 -3.45
N GLU A 136 -12.89 18.80 -3.37
CA GLU A 136 -12.57 19.57 -2.15
C GLU A 136 -13.35 19.11 -0.92
N GLN A 137 -14.62 18.73 -1.07
CA GLN A 137 -15.45 18.23 0.03
C GLN A 137 -14.92 16.90 0.60
N GLY A 138 -14.47 15.98 -0.25
CA GLY A 138 -13.90 14.70 0.20
C GLY A 138 -12.57 14.91 0.91
N ILE A 139 -11.73 15.81 0.39
CA ILE A 139 -10.47 16.22 1.04
C ILE A 139 -10.75 16.82 2.42
N LYS A 140 -11.73 17.72 2.53
CA LYS A 140 -12.14 18.30 3.81
C LYS A 140 -12.59 17.24 4.81
N GLN A 141 -13.40 16.26 4.38
CA GLN A 141 -13.84 15.17 5.27
C GLN A 141 -12.68 14.30 5.76
N ILE A 142 -11.66 14.06 4.93
CA ILE A 142 -10.42 13.39 5.38
C ILE A 142 -9.75 14.20 6.47
N LEU A 143 -9.56 15.51 6.28
CA LEU A 143 -8.89 16.36 7.25
C LEU A 143 -9.68 16.49 8.56
N ASP A 144 -10.99 16.79 8.49
CA ASP A 144 -11.86 16.96 9.65
C ASP A 144 -11.99 15.66 10.49
N SER A 145 -11.83 14.50 9.85
CA SER A 145 -11.91 13.17 10.49
C SER A 145 -10.54 12.56 10.83
N ASN A 146 -9.44 13.30 10.63
CA ASN A 146 -8.06 12.79 10.76
C ASN A 146 -7.82 11.48 9.96
N GLY A 147 -8.43 11.37 8.78
CA GLY A 147 -8.26 10.26 7.85
C GLY A 147 -9.15 9.06 8.09
N THR A 148 -10.01 9.08 9.11
CA THR A 148 -10.90 7.94 9.43
C THR A 148 -12.09 7.84 8.49
N TRP A 149 -12.47 8.93 7.83
CA TRP A 149 -13.48 8.92 6.80
C TRP A 149 -13.06 8.08 5.58
N SER A 150 -14.04 7.41 4.95
CA SER A 150 -13.84 6.64 3.72
C SER A 150 -14.96 6.92 2.72
N PRO A 151 -14.66 7.06 1.41
CA PRO A 151 -15.65 7.35 0.39
C PRO A 151 -16.57 6.15 0.17
N SER A 152 -17.88 6.35 0.20
CA SER A 152 -18.84 5.24 -0.02
C SER A 152 -18.80 4.72 -1.47
N LYS A 153 -18.46 5.59 -2.43
CA LYS A 153 -18.39 5.24 -3.85
C LYS A 153 -17.21 4.32 -4.15
N THR A 154 -17.40 3.46 -5.14
CA THR A 154 -16.40 2.52 -5.63
C THR A 154 -16.19 2.69 -7.14
N VAL A 155 -15.00 2.31 -7.60
CA VAL A 155 -14.59 2.37 -9.00
C VAL A 155 -14.56 0.94 -9.56
N PRO A 156 -15.28 0.64 -10.65
CA PRO A 156 -15.26 -0.69 -11.24
C PRO A 156 -13.88 -0.98 -11.84
N LEU A 157 -13.50 -2.27 -11.92
CA LEU A 157 -12.31 -2.69 -12.68
C LEU A 157 -12.37 -2.13 -14.11
N PRO A 158 -11.22 -1.75 -14.70
CA PRO A 158 -11.18 -1.30 -16.09
C PRO A 158 -11.71 -2.39 -17.02
N THR A 159 -12.27 -1.97 -18.15
CA THR A 159 -12.79 -2.90 -19.17
C THR A 159 -11.69 -3.85 -19.62
N LYS A 160 -11.94 -5.15 -19.46
CA LYS A 160 -10.98 -6.20 -19.81
C LYS A 160 -10.87 -6.30 -21.32
N LYS A 161 -9.65 -6.31 -21.83
CA LYS A 161 -9.39 -6.74 -23.21
C LYS A 161 -9.70 -8.24 -23.34
N PRO A 162 -10.13 -8.74 -24.51
CA PRO A 162 -10.19 -10.18 -24.76
C PRO A 162 -8.89 -10.87 -24.34
N GLY A 163 -8.99 -12.06 -23.73
CA GLY A 163 -7.83 -12.80 -23.24
C GLY A 163 -7.24 -12.30 -21.90
N THR A 164 -7.90 -11.34 -21.23
CA THR A 164 -7.46 -10.84 -19.93
C THR A 164 -8.06 -11.61 -18.75
N VAL A 165 -7.20 -12.07 -17.84
CA VAL A 165 -7.57 -12.70 -16.56
C VAL A 165 -7.06 -11.86 -15.40
N ILE A 166 -7.90 -11.66 -14.37
CA ILE A 166 -7.47 -11.05 -13.11
C ILE A 166 -6.80 -12.14 -12.27
N MET A 167 -5.49 -12.00 -12.09
CA MET A 167 -4.66 -12.96 -11.36
C MET A 167 -4.75 -12.75 -9.85
N LYS A 168 -4.81 -11.47 -9.43
CA LYS A 168 -4.99 -11.04 -8.04
C LYS A 168 -5.93 -9.84 -8.00
N GLY A 169 -7.06 -9.97 -7.32
CA GLY A 169 -7.99 -8.84 -7.12
C GLY A 169 -8.33 -8.56 -5.65
N ARG A 170 -7.90 -9.42 -4.73
CA ARG A 170 -8.08 -9.28 -3.27
C ARG A 170 -7.05 -10.16 -2.56
N ARG A 171 -6.82 -9.93 -1.26
CA ARG A 171 -6.00 -10.84 -0.45
C ARG A 171 -6.73 -12.14 -0.17
N LYS A 172 -6.03 -13.25 -0.36
CA LYS A 172 -6.48 -14.60 0.03
C LYS A 172 -6.30 -14.82 1.53
N MET A 173 -7.04 -15.77 2.09
CA MET A 173 -6.90 -16.16 3.50
C MET A 173 -5.48 -16.64 3.82
N SER A 174 -4.85 -17.42 2.93
CA SER A 174 -3.46 -17.86 3.08
C SER A 174 -2.47 -16.69 3.16
N GLU A 175 -2.64 -15.67 2.33
CA GLU A 175 -1.79 -14.46 2.35
C GLU A 175 -1.98 -13.67 3.65
N ARG A 176 -3.21 -13.57 4.16
CA ARG A 176 -3.49 -12.95 5.47
C ARG A 176 -2.77 -13.69 6.61
N LEU A 177 -2.77 -15.02 6.59
CA LEU A 177 -2.06 -15.84 7.59
C LEU A 177 -0.53 -15.66 7.51
N ILE A 178 0.04 -15.61 6.30
CA ILE A 178 1.47 -15.34 6.11
C ILE A 178 1.84 -13.97 6.68
N GLU A 179 1.05 -12.93 6.40
CA GLU A 179 1.29 -11.59 6.94
C GLU A 179 1.09 -11.51 8.46
N GLN A 180 0.13 -12.25 9.01
CA GLN A 180 -0.03 -12.37 10.47
C GLN A 180 1.20 -13.03 11.10
N GLY A 181 1.76 -14.05 10.45
CA GLY A 181 3.03 -14.67 10.85
C GLY A 181 4.19 -13.67 10.81
N ARG A 182 4.33 -12.89 9.73
CA ARG A 182 5.40 -11.88 9.56
C ARG A 182 5.29 -10.70 10.54
N LYS A 183 4.07 -10.27 10.87
CA LYS A 183 3.87 -9.20 11.87
C LYS A 183 4.41 -9.59 13.25
N GLY A 184 4.56 -10.89 13.50
CA GLY A 184 5.03 -11.42 14.77
C GLY A 184 4.04 -11.13 15.90
N ASN A 185 4.18 -11.85 17.00
CA ASN A 185 3.28 -11.73 18.14
C ASN A 185 3.72 -10.58 19.08
N LYS A 186 3.85 -9.36 18.56
CA LYS A 186 4.33 -8.17 19.31
C LYS A 186 3.54 -7.96 20.62
N GLY A 187 2.22 -8.20 20.59
CA GLY A 187 1.37 -8.12 21.78
C GLY A 187 1.62 -9.22 22.82
N CYS A 188 1.84 -10.47 22.38
CA CYS A 188 2.15 -11.59 23.29
C CYS A 188 3.51 -11.39 23.98
N TYR A 189 4.47 -10.76 23.28
CA TYR A 189 5.77 -10.43 23.86
C TYR A 189 5.62 -9.40 24.99
N ILE A 190 4.89 -8.31 24.78
CA ILE A 190 4.66 -7.28 25.81
C ILE A 190 3.96 -7.86 27.05
N VAL A 191 2.93 -8.69 26.86
CA VAL A 191 2.22 -9.35 27.97
C VAL A 191 3.14 -10.32 28.72
N SER A 192 3.97 -11.09 28.01
CA SER A 192 4.98 -11.96 28.62
C SER A 192 5.99 -11.18 29.47
N TRP A 193 6.49 -10.04 28.97
CA TRP A 193 7.39 -9.18 29.72
C TRP A 193 6.75 -8.60 30.99
N ILE A 194 5.51 -8.11 30.90
CA ILE A 194 4.78 -7.59 32.07
C ILE A 194 4.60 -8.69 33.11
N PHE A 195 4.24 -9.90 32.68
CA PHE A 195 4.09 -11.05 33.58
C PHE A 195 5.41 -11.43 34.26
N ILE A 196 6.50 -11.53 33.50
CA ILE A 196 7.84 -11.83 34.05
C ILE A 196 8.25 -10.76 35.08
N LEU A 197 8.07 -9.48 34.75
CA LEU A 197 8.39 -8.39 35.68
C LEU A 197 7.54 -8.44 36.95
N ALA A 198 6.26 -8.77 36.85
CA ALA A 198 5.38 -8.93 38.01
C ALA A 198 5.79 -10.12 38.90
N VAL A 199 6.16 -11.26 38.32
CA VAL A 199 6.66 -12.43 39.06
C VAL A 199 7.97 -12.12 39.77
N VAL A 200 8.92 -11.45 39.09
CA VAL A 200 10.19 -11.04 39.68
C VAL A 200 9.95 -10.06 40.84
N ALA A 201 9.07 -9.08 40.68
CA ALA A 201 8.73 -8.14 41.74
C ALA A 201 8.10 -8.84 42.96
N LEU A 202 7.20 -9.80 42.73
CA LEU A 202 6.61 -10.63 43.79
C LEU A 202 7.64 -11.49 44.52
N ALA A 203 8.59 -12.10 43.78
CA ALA A 203 9.65 -12.89 44.37
C ALA A 203 10.60 -12.03 45.23
N LEU A 204 11.00 -10.86 44.73
CA LEU A 204 11.82 -9.91 45.49
C LEU A 204 11.09 -9.39 46.73
N PHE A 205 9.80 -9.07 46.60
CA PHE A 205 8.98 -8.66 47.74
C PHE A 205 8.85 -9.79 48.78
N GLY A 206 8.59 -11.02 48.33
CA GLY A 206 8.53 -12.21 49.18
C GLY A 206 9.84 -12.47 49.94
N LEU A 207 10.97 -12.43 49.24
CA LEU A 207 12.30 -12.59 49.84
C LEU A 207 12.60 -11.51 50.88
N LYS A 208 12.22 -10.26 50.60
CA LYS A 208 12.34 -9.14 51.55
C LYS A 208 11.45 -9.32 52.77
N THR A 209 10.21 -9.76 52.60
CA THR A 209 9.30 -10.03 53.73
C THR A 209 9.74 -11.22 54.59
N CYS A 210 10.48 -12.16 54.01
CA CYS A 210 11.07 -13.30 54.72
C CYS A 210 12.44 -12.99 55.35
N GLY A 211 12.94 -11.75 55.27
CA GLY A 211 14.18 -11.32 55.93
C GLY A 211 15.46 -11.91 55.33
N VAL A 212 15.41 -12.35 54.07
CA VAL A 212 16.57 -12.94 53.39
C VAL A 212 17.63 -11.87 53.08
N PHE A 213 17.21 -10.60 52.94
CA PHE A 213 18.04 -9.39 52.88
C PHE A 213 17.24 -8.16 53.35
#